data_AF-A0A2S7X1R3-F1
#
_entry.id   AF-A0A2S7X1R3-F1
#
_cell.length_a   1.000
_cell.length_b   1.000
_cell.length_c   1.000
_cell.angle_alpha   90.00
_cell.angle_beta   90.00
_cell.angle_gamma   90.00
#
_symmetry.space_group_name_H-M   'P 1'
#
loop_
_entity.id
_entity.type
_entity.pdbx_description
1 polymer ?
#
loop_
_entity_poly.entity_id
_entity_poly.type
_entity_poly.pdbx_seq_one_letter_code
_entity_poly.pdbx_strand_id
1 'polypeptide(L)'
;MLTVTQMAKHNNISRTTVLYYERAGLLSPAYRSDNGYRWYGDKESKRLEAIVAYRSFGVPITDIMPLLDHQDDMTQESILRNQFNALESEIQRLRQQQNAIVMLLKQPTLLEQNMVTKARWVEIMKAAGLNEQDMQNWHKQFEKMEPDAHQEFLESLSIDAKEITDIRAWSKA
;
A
#
# COMPACT_ATOMS: atom_id res chain seq x y z
N MET A 1 31.99 -8.12 -8.68
CA MET A 1 31.42 -9.46 -8.90
C MET A 1 31.21 -10.15 -7.57
N LEU A 2 30.01 -10.68 -7.33
CA LEU A 2 29.61 -11.35 -6.10
C LEU A 2 29.22 -12.81 -6.39
N THR A 3 29.48 -13.71 -5.46
CA THR A 3 28.86 -15.05 -5.46
C THR A 3 27.40 -14.95 -5.02
N VAL A 4 26.60 -15.99 -5.28
CA VAL A 4 25.20 -16.05 -4.84
C VAL A 4 25.04 -15.78 -3.33
N THR A 5 25.97 -16.26 -2.50
CA THR A 5 25.92 -16.09 -1.04
C THR A 5 26.23 -14.65 -0.65
N GLN A 6 27.22 -14.02 -1.29
CA GLN A 6 27.55 -12.61 -1.03
C GLN A 6 26.43 -11.69 -1.50
N MET A 7 25.85 -11.96 -2.67
CA MET A 7 24.73 -11.20 -3.23
C MET A 7 23.49 -11.28 -2.33
N ALA A 8 23.17 -12.48 -1.84
CA ALA A 8 22.08 -12.71 -0.90
C ALA A 8 22.29 -11.93 0.41
N LYS A 9 23.50 -12.00 0.98
CA LYS A 9 23.87 -11.26 2.20
C LYS A 9 23.76 -9.74 2.00
N HIS A 10 24.21 -9.22 0.86
CA HIS A 10 24.15 -7.79 0.55
C HIS A 10 22.72 -7.26 0.50
N ASN A 11 21.79 -8.07 -0.01
CA ASN A 11 20.37 -7.71 -0.14
C ASN A 11 19.51 -8.20 1.03
N ASN A 12 20.12 -8.70 2.12
CA ASN A 12 19.43 -9.25 3.28
C ASN A 12 18.34 -10.30 2.95
N ILE A 13 18.63 -11.17 1.98
CA ILE A 13 17.74 -12.27 1.58
C ILE A 13 18.47 -13.61 1.66
N SER A 14 17.71 -14.71 1.64
CA SER A 14 18.31 -16.04 1.62
C SER A 14 18.94 -16.36 0.26
N ARG A 15 19.97 -17.20 0.26
CA ARG A 15 20.53 -17.78 -0.98
C ARG A 15 19.44 -18.46 -1.82
N THR A 16 18.50 -19.15 -1.16
CA THR A 16 17.37 -19.82 -1.81
C THR A 16 16.46 -18.82 -2.54
N THR A 17 16.30 -17.61 -2.02
CA THR A 17 15.53 -16.53 -2.64
C THR A 17 16.18 -16.06 -3.94
N VAL A 18 17.50 -15.84 -3.96
CA VAL A 18 18.23 -15.48 -5.20
C VAL A 18 18.07 -16.57 -6.27
N LEU A 19 18.27 -17.85 -5.88
CA LEU A 19 18.11 -18.98 -6.78
C LEU A 19 16.66 -19.17 -7.26
N TYR A 20 15.70 -18.76 -6.45
CA TYR A 20 14.29 -18.78 -6.84
C TYR A 20 14.00 -17.74 -7.92
N TYR A 21 14.55 -16.52 -7.82
CA TYR A 21 14.43 -15.53 -8.89
C TYR A 21 15.13 -15.98 -10.18
N GLU A 22 16.24 -16.71 -10.09
CA GLU A 22 16.83 -17.37 -11.27
C GLU A 22 15.89 -18.39 -11.91
N ARG A 23 15.29 -19.28 -11.11
CA ARG A 23 14.32 -20.27 -11.63
C ARG A 23 13.07 -19.61 -12.21
N ALA A 24 12.67 -18.46 -11.68
CA ALA A 24 11.56 -17.67 -12.20
C ALA A 24 11.94 -16.85 -13.45
N GLY A 25 13.19 -16.91 -13.92
CA GLY A 25 13.66 -16.17 -15.10
C GLY A 25 13.90 -14.67 -14.86
N LEU A 26 13.73 -14.19 -13.62
CA LEU A 26 13.87 -12.78 -13.28
C LEU A 26 15.33 -12.35 -13.14
N LEU A 27 16.24 -13.27 -12.84
CA LEU A 27 17.65 -12.99 -12.63
C LEU A 27 18.49 -14.05 -13.35
N SER A 28 19.61 -13.67 -13.94
CA SER A 28 20.59 -14.61 -14.48
C SER A 28 21.97 -14.21 -13.99
N PRO A 29 22.87 -15.18 -13.66
CA PRO A 29 24.24 -14.84 -13.35
C PRO A 29 24.94 -14.24 -14.58
N ALA A 30 25.86 -13.30 -14.36
CA ALA A 30 26.68 -12.70 -15.41
C ALA A 30 27.50 -13.76 -16.16
N TYR A 31 28.06 -14.72 -15.41
CA TYR A 31 28.69 -15.90 -15.97
C TYR A 31 28.76 -17.04 -14.94
N ARG A 32 29.09 -18.23 -15.43
CA ARG A 32 29.46 -19.40 -14.62
C ARG A 32 30.92 -19.72 -14.84
N SER A 33 31.68 -19.87 -13.76
CA SER A 33 33.10 -20.27 -13.85
C SER A 33 33.23 -21.78 -14.10
N ASP A 34 34.42 -22.22 -14.51
CA ASP A 34 34.71 -23.63 -14.85
C ASP A 34 34.44 -24.61 -13.71
N ASN A 35 34.57 -24.14 -12.47
CA ASN A 35 34.25 -24.89 -11.25
C ASN A 35 32.76 -24.85 -10.86
N GLY A 36 31.88 -24.32 -11.74
CA GLY A 36 30.43 -24.30 -11.57
C GLY A 36 29.86 -23.18 -10.68
N TYR A 37 30.70 -22.26 -10.19
CA TYR A 37 30.23 -21.13 -9.40
C TYR A 37 29.50 -20.08 -10.25
N ARG A 38 28.45 -19.48 -9.68
CA ARG A 38 27.69 -18.39 -10.27
C ARG A 38 28.24 -17.05 -9.80
N TRP A 39 28.46 -16.15 -10.74
CA TRP A 39 28.94 -14.80 -10.47
C TRP A 39 27.94 -13.77 -10.96
N TYR A 40 27.69 -12.76 -10.13
CA TYR A 40 26.75 -11.67 -10.39
C TYR A 40 27.53 -10.35 -10.38
N GLY A 41 27.39 -9.58 -11.44
CA GLY A 41 27.99 -8.26 -11.55
C GLY A 41 27.07 -7.17 -11.04
N ASP A 42 27.44 -5.93 -11.32
CA ASP A 42 26.70 -4.76 -10.86
C ASP A 42 25.32 -4.68 -11.53
N LYS A 43 25.20 -5.13 -12.78
CA LYS A 43 23.91 -5.21 -13.50
C LYS A 43 22.95 -6.17 -12.80
N GLU A 44 23.44 -7.35 -12.43
CA GLU A 44 22.64 -8.35 -11.71
C GLU A 44 22.30 -7.88 -10.30
N SER A 45 23.20 -7.16 -9.62
CA SER A 45 22.92 -6.56 -8.32
C SER A 45 21.78 -5.55 -8.41
N LYS A 46 21.86 -4.59 -9.34
CA LYS A 46 20.79 -3.60 -9.57
C LYS A 46 19.47 -4.27 -9.92
N ARG A 47 19.50 -5.31 -10.75
CA ARG A 47 18.30 -6.08 -11.10
C ARG A 47 17.70 -6.79 -9.88
N LEU A 48 18.53 -7.38 -9.02
CA LEU A 48 18.06 -7.99 -7.78
C LEU A 48 17.49 -6.96 -6.81
N GLU A 49 18.11 -5.79 -6.67
CA GLU A 49 17.60 -4.69 -5.85
C GLU A 49 16.19 -4.26 -6.31
N ALA A 50 15.99 -4.13 -7.63
CA ALA A 50 14.67 -3.84 -8.20
C ALA A 50 13.65 -4.97 -7.93
N ILE A 51 14.04 -6.24 -8.10
CA ILE A 51 13.17 -7.39 -7.77
C ILE A 51 12.74 -7.34 -6.29
N VAL A 52 13.70 -7.11 -5.39
CA VAL A 52 13.43 -7.02 -3.94
C VAL A 52 12.51 -5.84 -3.62
N ALA A 53 12.70 -4.69 -4.26
CA ALA A 53 11.83 -3.53 -4.11
C ALA A 53 10.38 -3.85 -4.53
N TYR A 54 10.15 -4.38 -5.73
CA TYR A 54 8.80 -4.73 -6.18
C TYR A 54 8.14 -5.80 -5.31
N ARG A 55 8.92 -6.76 -4.82
CA ARG A 55 8.42 -7.75 -3.85
C ARG A 55 8.00 -7.11 -2.53
N SER A 56 8.69 -6.06 -2.09
CA SER A 56 8.33 -5.33 -0.86
C SER A 56 7.01 -4.57 -0.99
N PHE A 57 6.61 -4.20 -2.21
CA PHE A 57 5.30 -3.58 -2.49
C PHE A 57 4.16 -4.60 -2.58
N GLY A 58 4.46 -5.89 -2.46
CA GLY A 58 3.48 -6.97 -2.58
C GLY A 58 3.23 -7.44 -4.03
N VAL A 59 3.96 -6.91 -5.02
CA VAL A 59 3.81 -7.31 -6.43
C VAL A 59 4.13 -8.81 -6.57
N PRO A 60 3.23 -9.61 -7.19
CA PRO A 60 3.46 -11.02 -7.41
C PRO A 60 4.59 -11.23 -8.42
N ILE A 61 5.34 -12.33 -8.26
CA ILE A 61 6.54 -12.62 -9.07
C ILE A 61 6.25 -12.72 -10.56
N THR A 62 5.06 -13.17 -10.93
CA THR A 62 4.57 -13.24 -12.30
C THR A 62 4.54 -11.89 -13.00
N ASP A 63 4.38 -10.80 -12.23
CA ASP A 63 4.16 -9.46 -12.75
C ASP A 63 5.41 -8.59 -12.62
N ILE A 64 6.52 -9.12 -12.08
CA ILE A 64 7.77 -8.38 -11.93
C ILE A 64 8.53 -8.26 -13.26
N MET A 65 8.44 -9.26 -14.15
CA MET A 65 9.22 -9.23 -15.39
C MET A 65 8.93 -7.98 -16.25
N PRO A 66 7.65 -7.59 -16.50
CA PRO A 66 7.34 -6.36 -17.24
C PRO A 66 7.86 -5.08 -16.54
N LEU A 67 7.95 -5.08 -15.20
CA LEU A 67 8.47 -3.96 -14.42
C LEU A 67 9.99 -3.81 -14.55
N LEU A 68 10.73 -4.91 -14.70
CA LEU A 68 12.18 -4.87 -14.83
C LEU A 68 12.68 -4.48 -16.21
N ASP A 69 11.94 -4.88 -17.24
CA ASP A 69 12.39 -4.78 -18.63
C ASP A 69 11.89 -3.51 -19.33
N HIS A 70 11.15 -2.64 -18.63
CA HIS A 70 10.57 -1.41 -19.17
C HIS A 70 9.89 -1.63 -20.52
N GLN A 71 9.14 -2.72 -20.64
CA GLN A 71 8.56 -3.13 -21.93
C GLN A 71 7.58 -2.08 -22.48
N ASP A 72 6.82 -1.43 -21.61
CA ASP A 72 5.83 -0.40 -21.95
C ASP A 72 5.44 0.37 -20.67
N ASP A 73 5.52 1.70 -20.71
CA ASP A 73 5.24 2.56 -19.54
C ASP A 73 3.79 2.40 -19.05
N MET A 74 2.83 2.23 -19.97
CA MET A 74 1.41 2.02 -19.63
C MET A 74 1.21 0.71 -18.88
N THR A 75 1.92 -0.35 -19.27
CA THR A 75 1.89 -1.65 -18.59
C THR A 75 2.46 -1.53 -17.17
N GLN A 76 3.57 -0.81 -16.99
CA GLN A 76 4.17 -0.62 -15.66
C GLN A 76 3.22 0.14 -14.71
N GLU A 77 2.66 1.25 -15.18
CA GLU A 77 1.68 2.03 -14.44
C GLU A 77 0.48 1.17 -14.05
N SER A 78 -0.03 0.36 -14.98
CA SER A 78 -1.18 -0.50 -14.73
C SER A 78 -0.93 -1.53 -13.63
N ILE A 79 0.24 -2.17 -13.60
CA ILE A 79 0.60 -3.18 -12.58
C ILE A 79 0.66 -2.52 -11.21
N LEU A 80 1.34 -1.38 -11.10
CA LEU A 80 1.49 -0.67 -9.82
C LEU A 80 0.14 -0.13 -9.32
N ARG A 81 -0.70 0.39 -10.22
CA ARG A 81 -2.04 0.88 -9.87
C ARG A 81 -2.97 -0.25 -9.45
N ASN A 82 -2.90 -1.40 -10.10
CA ASN A 82 -3.64 -2.59 -9.69
C ASN A 82 -3.21 -3.07 -8.31
N GLN A 83 -1.90 -3.09 -8.03
CA GLN A 83 -1.38 -3.45 -6.71
C GLN A 83 -1.82 -2.45 -5.64
N PHE A 84 -1.81 -1.15 -5.93
CA PHE A 84 -2.31 -0.11 -5.03
C PHE A 84 -3.80 -0.33 -4.69
N ASN A 85 -4.66 -0.53 -5.71
CA ASN A 85 -6.09 -0.78 -5.50
C ASN A 85 -6.34 -2.08 -4.72
N ALA A 86 -5.52 -3.11 -4.91
CA ALA A 86 -5.59 -4.35 -4.16
C ALA A 86 -5.24 -4.15 -2.67
N LEU A 87 -4.23 -3.32 -2.38
CA LEU A 87 -3.87 -2.96 -1.00
C LEU A 87 -4.98 -2.17 -0.31
N GLU A 88 -5.60 -1.20 -1.00
CA GLU A 88 -6.74 -0.46 -0.45
C GLU A 88 -7.92 -1.39 -0.13
N SER A 89 -8.24 -2.31 -1.04
CA SER A 89 -9.30 -3.30 -0.82
C SER A 89 -8.99 -4.19 0.40
N GLU A 90 -7.73 -4.58 0.57
CA GLU A 90 -7.28 -5.37 1.71
C GLU A 90 -7.33 -4.59 3.02
N ILE A 91 -6.94 -3.30 3.02
CA ILE A 91 -7.07 -2.41 4.18
C ILE A 91 -8.53 -2.32 4.62
N GLN A 92 -9.45 -2.11 3.69
CA GLN A 92 -10.88 -2.03 3.98
C GLN A 92 -11.40 -3.36 4.56
N ARG A 93 -10.97 -4.49 4.00
CA ARG A 93 -11.30 -5.83 4.52
C ARG A 93 -10.79 -6.03 5.96
N LEU A 94 -9.55 -5.64 6.24
CA LEU A 94 -8.95 -5.74 7.57
C LEU A 94 -9.67 -4.85 8.59
N ARG A 95 -10.06 -3.62 8.20
CA ARG A 95 -10.88 -2.72 9.02
C ARG A 95 -12.25 -3.33 9.35
N GLN A 96 -12.91 -3.94 8.37
CA GLN A 96 -14.18 -4.66 8.60
C GLN A 96 -14.02 -5.82 9.59
N GLN A 97 -12.93 -6.58 9.50
CA GLN A 97 -12.63 -7.66 10.44
C GLN A 97 -12.40 -7.11 11.86
N GLN A 98 -11.66 -6.01 12.01
CA GLN A 98 -11.48 -5.34 13.30
C GLN A 98 -12.83 -4.91 13.89
N ASN A 99 -13.70 -4.30 13.09
CA ASN A 99 -15.04 -3.88 13.53
C ASN A 99 -15.90 -5.05 14.00
N ALA A 100 -15.88 -6.18 13.27
CA ALA A 100 -16.62 -7.39 13.66
C ALA A 100 -16.13 -7.96 15.00
N ILE A 101 -14.80 -8.02 15.21
CA ILE A 101 -14.20 -8.46 16.47
C ILE A 101 -14.61 -7.53 17.62
N VAL A 102 -14.58 -6.22 17.41
CA VAL A 102 -14.97 -5.22 18.41
C VAL A 102 -16.43 -5.34 18.82
N MET A 103 -17.33 -5.55 17.84
CA MET A 103 -18.75 -5.80 18.11
C MET A 103 -18.96 -7.08 18.93
N LEU A 104 -18.24 -8.16 18.59
CA LEU A 104 -18.33 -9.43 19.32
C LEU A 104 -17.82 -9.30 20.76
N LEU A 105 -16.72 -8.57 20.97
CA LEU A 105 -16.15 -8.31 22.29
C LEU A 105 -16.98 -7.32 23.12
N LYS A 106 -17.89 -6.57 22.49
CA LYS A 106 -18.63 -5.44 23.10
C LYS A 106 -17.69 -4.39 23.72
N GLN A 107 -16.54 -4.17 23.09
CA GLN A 107 -15.51 -3.23 23.55
C GLN A 107 -15.22 -2.17 22.49
N PRO A 108 -16.12 -1.18 22.30
CA PRO A 108 -15.98 -0.16 21.25
C PRO A 108 -14.70 0.66 21.37
N THR A 109 -14.16 0.77 22.58
CA THR A 109 -12.92 1.50 22.89
C THR A 109 -11.66 0.90 22.26
N LEU A 110 -11.69 -0.36 21.80
CA LEU A 110 -10.53 -0.97 21.12
C LEU A 110 -10.23 -0.33 19.75
N LEU A 111 -11.24 0.21 19.07
CA LEU A 111 -11.03 0.98 17.84
C LEU A 111 -10.49 2.39 18.14
N GLU A 112 -10.92 2.95 19.27
CA GLU A 112 -10.56 4.31 19.71
C GLU A 112 -9.10 4.43 20.14
N GLN A 113 -8.40 3.31 20.38
CA GLN A 113 -7.00 3.33 20.79
C GLN A 113 -6.05 3.85 19.71
N ASN A 114 -6.46 3.85 18.42
CA ASN A 114 -5.56 4.25 17.32
C ASN A 114 -6.18 5.20 16.27
N MET A 115 -7.48 5.54 16.32
CA MET A 115 -8.12 6.43 15.34
C MET A 115 -9.11 7.42 16.00
N VAL A 116 -9.14 8.66 15.51
CA VAL A 116 -10.11 9.67 15.94
C VAL A 116 -11.48 9.30 15.36
N THR A 117 -12.46 9.00 16.22
CA THR A 117 -13.85 8.74 15.78
C THR A 117 -14.53 10.02 15.30
N LYS A 118 -15.62 9.93 14.52
CA LYS A 118 -16.46 11.10 14.18
C LYS A 118 -16.83 11.93 15.41
N ALA A 119 -17.31 11.29 16.48
CA ALA A 119 -17.70 11.98 17.71
C ALA A 119 -16.52 12.75 18.32
N ARG A 120 -15.34 12.10 18.39
CA ARG A 120 -14.13 12.72 18.90
C ARG A 120 -13.63 13.86 18.01
N TRP A 121 -13.73 13.71 16.70
CA TRP A 121 -13.38 14.76 15.74
C TRP A 121 -14.26 15.99 15.94
N VAL A 122 -15.59 15.81 16.06
CA VAL A 122 -16.52 16.91 16.31
C VAL A 122 -16.21 17.61 17.64
N GLU A 123 -15.86 16.88 18.70
CA GLU A 123 -15.41 17.46 19.97
C GLU A 123 -14.14 18.31 19.81
N ILE A 124 -13.13 17.80 19.09
CA ILE A 124 -11.88 18.52 18.84
C ILE A 124 -12.14 19.82 18.07
N MET A 125 -12.98 19.77 17.03
CA MET A 125 -13.32 20.94 16.22
C MET A 125 -14.07 22.00 17.04
N LYS A 126 -15.05 21.58 17.86
CA LYS A 126 -15.75 22.49 18.79
C LYS A 126 -14.79 23.09 19.82
N ALA A 127 -13.87 22.30 20.37
CA ALA A 127 -12.86 22.78 21.31
C ALA A 127 -11.87 23.77 20.66
N ALA A 128 -11.61 23.61 19.35
CA ALA A 128 -10.83 24.55 18.55
C ALA A 128 -11.62 25.82 18.14
N GLY A 129 -12.88 25.95 18.55
CA GLY A 129 -13.71 27.13 18.30
C GLY A 129 -14.53 27.08 17.01
N LEU A 130 -14.54 25.96 16.29
CA LEU A 130 -15.36 25.81 15.09
C LEU A 130 -16.80 25.45 15.47
N ASN A 131 -17.76 26.18 14.91
CA ASN A 131 -19.18 25.88 15.04
C ASN A 131 -19.67 24.99 13.89
N GLU A 132 -20.96 24.67 13.89
CA GLU A 132 -21.57 23.78 12.88
C GLU A 132 -21.52 24.34 11.46
N GLN A 133 -21.66 25.66 11.31
CA GLN A 133 -21.54 26.33 10.01
C GLN A 133 -20.11 26.26 9.47
N ASP A 134 -19.12 26.42 10.34
CA ASP A 134 -17.71 26.32 9.96
C ASP A 134 -17.37 24.89 9.49
N MET A 135 -17.86 23.87 10.21
CA MET A 135 -17.68 22.47 9.83
C MET A 135 -18.37 22.14 8.50
N GLN A 136 -19.59 22.63 8.27
CA GLN A 136 -20.26 22.47 6.97
C GLN A 136 -19.47 23.14 5.84
N ASN A 137 -18.97 24.36 6.06
CA ASN A 137 -18.14 25.03 5.06
C ASN A 137 -16.83 24.26 4.81
N TRP A 138 -16.22 23.69 5.85
CA TRP A 138 -15.03 22.85 5.72
C TRP A 138 -15.29 21.65 4.80
N HIS A 139 -16.37 20.91 5.00
CA HIS A 139 -16.75 19.79 4.12
C HIS A 139 -16.96 20.23 2.66
N LYS A 140 -17.61 21.39 2.43
CA LYS A 140 -17.78 21.95 1.08
C LYS A 140 -16.45 22.29 0.41
N GLN A 141 -15.53 22.94 1.13
CA GLN A 141 -14.21 23.26 0.59
C GLN A 141 -13.40 21.99 0.33
N PHE A 142 -13.46 21.01 1.24
CA PHE A 142 -12.71 19.77 1.10
C PHE A 142 -13.21 18.95 -0.09
N GLU A 143 -14.52 18.76 -0.24
CA GLU A 143 -15.10 18.05 -1.40
C GLU A 143 -14.78 18.75 -2.73
N LYS A 144 -14.72 20.10 -2.74
CA LYS A 144 -14.39 20.87 -3.93
C LYS A 144 -12.91 20.75 -4.33
N MET A 145 -12.02 20.77 -3.33
CA MET A 145 -10.57 20.79 -3.57
C MET A 145 -10.00 19.39 -3.79
N GLU A 146 -10.45 18.42 -2.98
CA GLU A 146 -9.88 17.07 -2.90
C GLU A 146 -11.00 16.02 -2.67
N PRO A 147 -11.87 15.75 -3.67
CA PRO A 147 -13.05 14.90 -3.49
C PRO A 147 -12.73 13.45 -3.10
N ASP A 148 -11.61 12.91 -3.59
CA ASP A 148 -11.18 11.54 -3.27
C ASP A 148 -10.61 11.47 -1.85
N ALA A 149 -9.80 12.45 -1.44
CA ALA A 149 -9.29 12.53 -0.07
C ALA A 149 -10.40 12.80 0.97
N HIS A 150 -11.47 13.51 0.58
CA HIS A 150 -12.63 13.71 1.46
C HIS A 150 -13.37 12.39 1.73
N GLN A 151 -13.50 11.50 0.73
CA GLN A 151 -14.05 10.15 0.92
C GLN A 151 -13.20 9.36 1.91
N GLU A 152 -11.89 9.27 1.67
CA GLU A 152 -10.96 8.53 2.52
C GLU A 152 -10.97 9.05 3.96
N PHE A 153 -11.04 10.37 4.13
CA PHE A 153 -11.15 11.00 5.44
C PHE A 153 -12.41 10.56 6.19
N LEU A 154 -13.58 10.58 5.53
CA LEU A 154 -14.84 10.18 6.17
C LEU A 154 -14.84 8.69 6.52
N GLU A 155 -14.27 7.84 5.66
CA GLU A 155 -14.06 6.41 5.94
C GLU A 155 -13.11 6.21 7.13
N SER A 156 -12.08 7.04 7.26
CA SER A 156 -11.15 7.01 8.40
C SER A 156 -11.83 7.37 9.72
N LEU A 157 -12.91 8.15 9.71
CA LEU A 157 -13.69 8.43 10.92
C LEU A 157 -14.64 7.28 11.29
N SER A 158 -14.56 6.14 10.58
CA SER A 158 -15.46 4.98 10.68
C SER A 158 -16.93 5.34 10.49
N ILE A 159 -17.20 6.33 9.62
CA ILE A 159 -18.56 6.72 9.23
C ILE A 159 -19.09 5.66 8.25
N ASP A 160 -20.36 5.28 8.39
CA ASP A 160 -20.95 4.28 7.50
C ASP A 160 -21.17 4.84 6.08
N ALA A 161 -21.15 3.95 5.08
CA ALA A 161 -21.20 4.34 3.67
C ALA A 161 -22.44 5.16 3.29
N LYS A 162 -23.59 4.94 3.95
CA LYS A 162 -24.80 5.72 3.69
C LYS A 162 -24.63 7.15 4.18
N GLU A 163 -24.16 7.30 5.42
CA GLU A 163 -23.88 8.63 5.97
C GLU A 163 -22.79 9.37 5.17
N ILE A 164 -21.74 8.68 4.71
CA ILE A 164 -20.73 9.29 3.81
C ILE A 164 -21.37 9.82 2.53
N THR A 165 -22.26 9.03 1.92
CA THR A 165 -22.96 9.44 0.70
C THR A 165 -23.79 10.70 0.93
N ASP A 166 -24.53 10.76 2.05
CA ASP A 166 -25.32 11.93 2.42
C ASP A 166 -24.42 13.16 2.66
N ILE A 167 -23.31 12.99 3.39
CA ILE A 167 -22.32 14.06 3.67
C ILE A 167 -21.78 14.65 2.37
N ARG A 168 -21.32 13.81 1.47
CA ARG A 168 -20.74 14.24 0.20
C ARG A 168 -21.78 14.86 -0.73
N ALA A 169 -23.03 14.38 -0.69
CA ALA A 169 -24.12 14.92 -1.50
C ALA A 169 -24.39 16.40 -1.16
N TRP A 170 -24.55 16.74 0.13
CA TRP A 170 -24.77 18.14 0.51
C TRP A 170 -23.49 18.99 0.46
N SER A 171 -22.30 18.38 0.52
CA SER A 171 -21.02 19.10 0.37
C SER A 171 -20.79 19.62 -1.06
N LYS A 172 -21.43 19.01 -2.06
CA LYS A 172 -21.38 19.45 -3.47
C LYS A 172 -22.37 20.56 -3.82
N ALA A 173 -23.36 20.81 -2.95
CA ALA A 173 -24.41 21.80 -3.15
C ALA A 173 -23.98 23.20 -2.67
#